data_AF-A0A015IUN3-F1
#
_entry.id   AF-A0A015IUN3-F1
#
_cell.length_a   1.000
_cell.length_b   1.000
_cell.length_c   1.000
_cell.angle_alpha   90.00
_cell.angle_beta   90.00
_cell.angle_gamma   90.00
#
_symmetry.space_group_name_H-M   'P 1'
#
loop_
_entity.id
_entity.type
_entity.pdbx_description
1 polymer ?
#
loop_
_entity_poly.entity_id
_entity_poly.type
_entity_poly.pdbx_seq_one_letter_code
_entity_poly.pdbx_strand_id
1 'polypeptide(L)'
;MASHDVLKGGNFAGLPGGSCRDPIITLESIIHDADINKNPLWILSQDISKAFDSVDLTMLHFALERIRLPASAVKFILSLFTKRINSVFTAYGSTPAYRVRIGIDQGEVISPLLWVIYIDPLLTVLKNEMMDPYVLSTPSLIDSPNPSFDLKINNLVFMDDSTLISSSKVGMEFMLSITEEFYQINNTSANYSKYVLITNSLPLTSNSTLSPITFNLGLSSLNNIPSITITPISMTTSFRFLGVWFNIKSSRDFVKKQLKRECCSFAATIRPAKLSPKQVVYLHNAFLYRNLNTGCKSRTCLNLTAT
;
A
#
# COMPACT_ATOMS: atom_id res chain seq x y z
N MET A 1 18.69 -0.55 12.79
CA MET A 1 18.14 -0.62 11.42
C MET A 1 17.67 0.73 10.93
N ALA A 2 16.64 1.35 11.54
CA ALA A 2 16.14 2.67 11.11
C ALA A 2 17.15 3.82 11.26
N SER A 3 17.91 3.87 12.36
CA SER A 3 18.88 4.94 12.64
C SER A 3 20.17 4.90 11.81
N HIS A 4 20.41 3.81 11.07
CA HIS A 4 21.65 3.57 10.32
C HIS A 4 21.37 3.34 8.82
N ASP A 5 20.15 3.64 8.34
CA ASP A 5 19.73 3.51 6.94
C ASP A 5 20.08 2.16 6.30
N VAL A 6 19.91 1.09 7.07
CA VAL A 6 20.28 -0.28 6.64
C VAL A 6 19.35 -0.78 5.54
N LEU A 7 18.07 -0.40 5.61
CA LEU A 7 17.03 -0.72 4.64
C LEU A 7 16.83 0.50 3.76
N LYS A 8 16.99 0.33 2.44
CA LYS A 8 17.11 1.45 1.50
C LYS A 8 15.86 1.70 0.70
N GLY A 9 14.94 0.74 0.66
CA GLY A 9 13.80 0.73 -0.23
C GLY A 9 12.67 1.68 0.16
N GLY A 10 12.52 1.98 1.45
CA GLY A 10 11.49 2.87 1.96
C GLY A 10 10.15 2.17 2.18
N ASN A 11 9.91 1.71 3.41
CA ASN A 11 8.62 1.21 3.86
C ASN A 11 8.16 2.07 5.03
N PHE A 12 6.94 2.62 4.96
CA PHE A 12 6.41 3.50 6.00
C PHE A 12 5.90 2.74 7.24
N ALA A 13 5.99 1.41 7.24
CA ALA A 13 5.56 0.54 8.33
C ALA A 13 6.70 -0.39 8.82
N GLY A 14 6.50 -0.98 10.01
CA GLY A 14 7.36 -2.03 10.57
C GLY A 14 8.71 -1.58 11.13
N LEU A 15 9.09 -0.31 10.93
CA LEU A 15 10.25 0.31 11.57
C LEU A 15 9.82 1.41 12.56
N PRO A 16 10.59 1.65 13.64
CA PRO A 16 10.35 2.77 14.55
C PRO A 16 10.31 4.10 13.80
N GLY A 17 9.32 4.94 14.11
CA GLY A 17 9.10 6.22 13.43
C GLY A 17 8.23 6.14 12.17
N GLY A 18 7.93 4.94 11.66
CA GLY A 18 6.96 4.75 10.59
C GLY A 18 5.55 5.16 11.01
N SER A 19 4.83 5.82 10.10
CA SER A 19 3.46 6.30 10.33
C SER A 19 2.66 6.24 9.04
N CYS A 20 1.36 5.94 9.14
CA CYS A 20 0.46 6.08 7.99
C CYS A 20 0.32 7.54 7.54
N ARG A 21 0.66 8.51 8.41
CA ARG A 21 0.49 9.94 8.14
C ARG A 21 1.32 10.41 6.94
N ASP A 22 2.58 10.01 6.88
CA ASP A 22 3.53 10.48 5.85
C ASP A 22 3.13 10.02 4.44
N PRO A 23 2.82 8.74 4.18
CA PRO A 23 2.36 8.31 2.86
C PRO A 23 0.99 8.91 2.51
N ILE A 24 0.08 9.11 3.49
CA ILE A 24 -1.22 9.77 3.26
C ILE A 24 -1.02 11.21 2.80
N ILE A 25 -0.20 11.99 3.50
CA ILE A 25 0.08 13.40 3.14
C ILE A 25 0.83 13.48 1.82
N THR A 26 1.76 12.56 1.57
CA THR A 26 2.51 12.50 0.31
C THR A 26 1.55 12.26 -0.85
N LEU A 27 0.67 11.27 -0.75
CA LEU A 27 -0.33 11.00 -1.78
C LEU A 27 -1.31 12.17 -1.96
N GLU A 28 -1.75 12.81 -0.87
CA GLU A 28 -2.59 14.03 -0.94
C GLU A 28 -1.88 15.14 -1.71
N SER A 29 -0.59 15.34 -1.45
CA SER A 29 0.23 16.38 -2.09
C SER A 29 0.44 16.09 -3.58
N ILE A 30 0.73 14.85 -3.95
CA ILE A 30 0.85 14.40 -5.35
C ILE A 30 -0.45 14.65 -6.12
N ILE A 31 -1.58 14.23 -5.57
CA ILE A 31 -2.89 14.40 -6.22
C ILE A 31 -3.22 15.89 -6.38
N HIS A 32 -2.95 16.68 -5.35
CA HIS A 32 -3.19 18.12 -5.38
C HIS A 32 -2.32 18.85 -6.41
N ASP A 33 -1.02 18.54 -6.45
CA ASP A 33 -0.09 19.10 -7.42
C ASP A 33 -0.49 18.73 -8.85
N ALA A 34 -0.81 17.45 -9.10
CA ALA A 34 -1.22 16.97 -10.41
C ALA A 34 -2.51 17.64 -10.90
N ASP A 35 -3.46 17.91 -9.99
CA ASP A 35 -4.69 18.61 -10.36
C ASP A 35 -4.45 20.10 -10.63
N ILE A 36 -3.58 20.79 -9.88
CA ILE A 36 -3.26 22.21 -10.12
C ILE A 36 -2.47 22.37 -11.41
N ASN A 37 -1.37 21.63 -11.55
CA ASN A 37 -0.40 21.79 -12.63
C ASN A 37 -0.80 21.03 -13.90
N LYS A 38 -1.86 20.21 -13.83
CA LYS A 38 -2.30 19.31 -14.91
C LYS A 38 -1.21 18.33 -15.35
N ASN A 39 -0.34 17.96 -14.41
CA ASN A 39 0.72 16.98 -14.61
C ASN A 39 0.11 15.59 -14.80
N PRO A 40 0.57 14.81 -15.80
CA PRO A 40 0.20 13.40 -15.94
C PRO A 40 0.48 12.61 -14.66
N LEU A 41 -0.49 11.81 -14.24
CA LEU A 41 -0.45 11.02 -13.02
C LEU A 41 -1.10 9.65 -13.25
N TRP A 42 -0.36 8.62 -12.87
CA TRP A 42 -0.77 7.22 -12.85
C TRP A 42 -0.51 6.68 -11.45
N ILE A 43 -1.55 6.23 -10.77
CA ILE A 43 -1.48 5.61 -9.44
C ILE A 43 -2.06 4.21 -9.57
N LEU A 44 -1.31 3.21 -9.14
CA LEU A 44 -1.74 1.82 -9.10
C LEU A 44 -1.60 1.29 -7.68
N SER A 45 -2.73 1.06 -7.01
CA SER A 45 -2.76 0.33 -5.74
C SER A 45 -2.64 -1.16 -6.01
N GLN A 46 -1.69 -1.80 -5.36
CA GLN A 46 -1.38 -3.23 -5.42
C GLN A 46 -1.61 -3.88 -4.05
N ASP A 47 -1.99 -5.15 -4.06
CA ASP A 47 -2.14 -6.01 -2.89
C ASP A 47 -1.32 -7.29 -3.13
N ILE A 48 -0.33 -7.53 -2.27
CA ILE A 48 0.47 -8.75 -2.32
C ILE A 48 -0.33 -9.88 -1.67
N SER A 49 -0.54 -10.96 -2.41
CA SER A 49 -1.34 -12.08 -1.95
C SER A 49 -0.63 -12.83 -0.81
N LYS A 50 -1.34 -12.96 0.33
CA LYS A 50 -0.92 -13.78 1.48
C LYS A 50 0.48 -13.44 1.98
N ALA A 51 0.78 -12.15 2.15
CA ALA A 51 2.12 -11.61 2.42
C ALA A 51 2.98 -12.44 3.39
N PHE A 52 2.54 -12.64 4.64
CA PHE A 52 3.29 -13.42 5.64
C PHE A 52 3.36 -14.92 5.29
N ASP A 53 2.27 -15.48 4.77
CA ASP A 53 2.18 -16.92 4.49
C ASP A 53 2.96 -17.32 3.23
N SER A 54 3.35 -16.36 2.40
CA SER A 54 4.07 -16.57 1.12
C SER A 54 5.56 -16.27 1.19
N VAL A 55 6.10 -15.88 2.36
CA VAL A 55 7.54 -15.63 2.53
C VAL A 55 8.35 -16.91 2.31
N ASP A 56 9.16 -16.92 1.24
CA ASP A 56 10.12 -18.00 0.97
C ASP A 56 11.34 -17.87 1.90
N LEU A 57 11.65 -18.93 2.66
CA LEU A 57 12.73 -18.90 3.64
C LEU A 57 14.13 -18.79 3.00
N THR A 58 14.29 -19.26 1.76
CA THR A 58 15.54 -19.11 1.00
C THR A 58 15.73 -17.67 0.57
N MET A 59 14.66 -17.02 0.12
CA MET A 59 14.73 -15.60 -0.25
C MET A 59 14.89 -14.71 0.98
N LEU A 60 14.23 -15.05 2.10
CA LEU A 60 14.44 -14.40 3.38
C LEU A 60 15.90 -14.53 3.85
N HIS A 61 16.52 -15.70 3.68
CA HIS A 61 17.95 -15.88 3.96
C HIS A 61 18.81 -14.85 3.19
N PHE A 62 18.63 -14.74 1.87
CA PHE A 62 19.38 -13.78 1.06
C PHE A 62 19.09 -12.32 1.44
N ALA A 63 17.85 -11.98 1.79
CA ALA A 63 17.50 -10.65 2.26
C ALA A 63 18.21 -10.30 3.59
N LEU A 64 18.32 -11.26 4.52
CA LEU A 64 19.04 -11.11 5.79
C LEU A 64 20.56 -10.98 5.58
N GLU A 65 21.13 -11.73 4.64
CA GLU A 65 22.56 -11.61 4.27
C GLU A 65 22.86 -10.27 3.60
N ARG A 66 21.95 -9.77 2.76
CA ARG A 66 22.08 -8.47 2.07
C ARG A 66 22.24 -7.31 3.05
N ILE A 67 21.56 -7.35 4.19
CA ILE A 67 21.71 -6.35 5.26
C ILE A 67 22.89 -6.63 6.22
N ARG A 68 23.73 -7.61 5.89
CA ARG A 68 24.96 -8.00 6.60
C ARG A 68 24.73 -8.45 8.04
N LEU A 69 23.63 -9.14 8.32
CA LEU A 69 23.45 -9.78 9.62
C LEU A 69 24.49 -10.90 9.82
N PRO A 70 25.03 -11.07 11.04
CA PRO A 70 25.95 -12.17 11.33
C PRO A 70 25.32 -13.53 11.03
N ALA A 71 26.11 -14.45 10.46
CA ALA A 71 25.61 -15.78 10.05
C ALA A 71 24.94 -16.56 11.20
N SER A 72 25.41 -16.40 12.44
CA SER A 72 24.79 -16.98 13.63
C SER A 72 23.36 -16.44 13.87
N ALA A 73 23.15 -15.14 13.68
CA ALA A 73 21.84 -14.50 13.81
C ALA A 73 20.90 -14.93 12.68
N VAL A 74 21.38 -14.97 11.43
CA VAL A 74 20.60 -15.46 10.28
C VAL A 74 20.13 -16.90 10.52
N LYS A 75 21.05 -17.78 10.94
CA LYS A 75 20.73 -19.17 11.27
C LYS A 75 19.70 -19.28 12.39
N PHE A 76 19.84 -18.47 13.45
CA PHE A 76 18.89 -18.45 14.55
C PHE A 76 17.49 -18.01 14.08
N ILE A 77 17.39 -16.90 13.34
CA ILE A 77 16.11 -16.40 12.82
C ILE A 77 15.42 -17.45 11.94
N LEU A 78 16.14 -18.05 10.99
CA LEU A 78 15.56 -19.06 10.11
C LEU A 78 15.14 -20.32 10.88
N SER A 79 15.87 -20.68 11.95
CA SER A 79 15.52 -21.84 12.77
C SER A 79 14.13 -21.73 13.39
N LEU A 80 13.64 -20.52 13.68
CA LEU A 80 12.28 -20.25 14.18
C LEU A 80 11.20 -20.74 13.21
N PHE A 81 11.48 -20.72 11.90
CA PHE A 81 10.49 -21.01 10.86
C PHE A 81 10.72 -22.34 10.13
N THR A 82 11.80 -23.07 10.46
CA THR A 82 12.13 -24.36 9.83
C THR A 82 11.47 -25.55 10.52
N LYS A 83 11.12 -26.58 9.74
CA LYS A 83 10.58 -27.87 10.23
C LYS A 83 9.34 -27.75 11.14
N ARG A 84 8.52 -26.72 10.91
CA ARG A 84 7.28 -26.49 11.67
C ARG A 84 6.17 -27.46 11.29
N ILE A 85 5.36 -27.81 12.27
CA ILE A 85 4.15 -28.64 12.14
C ILE A 85 3.01 -27.86 12.80
N ASN A 86 1.93 -27.61 12.04
CA ASN A 86 0.78 -26.85 12.49
C ASN A 86 -0.49 -27.71 12.45
N SER A 87 -1.50 -27.32 13.22
CA SER A 87 -2.87 -27.84 13.17
C SER A 87 -3.85 -26.69 13.40
N VAL A 88 -5.00 -26.69 12.73
CA VAL A 88 -6.00 -25.62 12.86
C VAL A 88 -7.07 -26.04 13.86
N PHE A 89 -7.37 -25.18 14.84
CA PHE A 89 -8.53 -25.36 15.71
C PHE A 89 -9.79 -24.88 14.99
N THR A 90 -10.75 -25.78 14.81
CA THR A 90 -12.06 -25.50 14.21
C THR A 90 -13.17 -25.69 15.23
N ALA A 91 -14.40 -25.30 14.89
CA ALA A 91 -15.58 -25.56 15.72
C ALA A 91 -15.83 -27.07 15.97
N TYR A 92 -15.25 -27.95 15.15
CA TYR A 92 -15.38 -29.41 15.24
C TYR A 92 -14.15 -30.07 15.89
N GLY A 93 -13.22 -29.29 16.44
CA GLY A 93 -11.95 -29.77 16.99
C GLY A 93 -10.75 -29.43 16.12
N SER A 94 -9.59 -30.01 16.45
CA SER A 94 -8.33 -29.77 15.74
C SER A 94 -8.26 -30.57 14.45
N THR A 95 -7.77 -29.95 13.38
CA THR A 95 -7.44 -30.66 12.14
C THR A 95 -6.22 -31.58 12.35
N PRO A 96 -6.03 -32.59 11.49
CA PRO A 96 -4.75 -33.30 11.42
C PRO A 96 -3.58 -32.33 11.25
N ALA A 97 -2.45 -32.69 11.85
CA ALA A 97 -1.24 -31.91 11.77
C ALA A 97 -0.66 -31.93 10.35
N TYR A 98 -0.14 -30.79 9.89
CA TYR A 98 0.48 -30.64 8.58
C TYR A 98 1.82 -29.92 8.71
N ARG A 99 2.76 -30.24 7.81
CA ARG A 99 4.06 -29.60 7.77
C ARG A 99 3.98 -28.25 7.05
N VAL A 100 4.47 -27.20 7.71
CA VAL A 100 4.56 -25.87 7.10
C VAL A 100 5.82 -25.80 6.25
N ARG A 101 5.66 -25.41 4.98
CA ARG A 101 6.77 -25.37 4.00
C ARG A 101 7.26 -23.96 3.69
N ILE A 102 6.37 -22.97 3.80
CA ILE A 102 6.59 -21.58 3.40
C ILE A 102 5.89 -20.66 4.41
N GLY A 103 6.34 -19.40 4.45
CA GLY A 103 5.76 -18.35 5.26
C GLY A 103 6.42 -18.17 6.62
N ILE A 104 6.10 -17.05 7.23
CA ILE A 104 6.41 -16.68 8.62
C ILE A 104 5.11 -16.51 9.39
N ASP A 105 5.16 -16.64 10.71
CA ASP A 105 3.96 -16.70 11.53
C ASP A 105 3.33 -15.31 11.74
N GLN A 106 2.04 -15.20 11.43
CA GLN A 106 1.25 -14.02 11.74
C GLN A 106 1.05 -13.90 13.26
N GLY A 107 1.29 -12.71 13.80
CA GLY A 107 1.16 -12.44 15.24
C GLY A 107 2.47 -12.57 16.02
N GLU A 108 3.53 -13.13 15.42
CA GLU A 108 4.86 -13.10 16.01
C GLU A 108 5.47 -11.71 15.97
N VAL A 109 6.13 -11.30 17.05
CA VAL A 109 6.69 -9.95 17.22
C VAL A 109 7.74 -9.63 16.15
N ILE A 110 8.49 -10.64 15.69
CA ILE A 110 9.55 -10.48 14.71
C ILE A 110 9.04 -10.44 13.26
N SER A 111 7.86 -11.00 12.98
CA SER A 111 7.35 -11.17 11.62
C SER A 111 7.17 -9.85 10.85
N PRO A 112 6.64 -8.76 11.44
CA PRO A 112 6.59 -7.47 10.76
C PRO A 112 7.96 -6.96 10.31
N LEU A 113 9.00 -7.13 11.12
CA LEU A 113 10.36 -6.72 10.75
C LEU A 113 10.92 -7.59 9.62
N LEU A 114 10.70 -8.91 9.69
CA LEU A 114 11.14 -9.82 8.64
C LEU A 114 10.45 -9.54 7.31
N TRP A 115 9.17 -9.17 7.34
CA TRP A 115 8.45 -8.72 6.14
C TRP A 115 9.10 -7.48 5.52
N VAL A 116 9.43 -6.47 6.33
CA VAL A 116 10.10 -5.26 5.83
C VAL A 116 11.48 -5.59 5.24
N ILE A 117 12.25 -6.48 5.87
CA ILE A 117 13.54 -6.95 5.33
C ILE A 117 13.34 -7.70 4.00
N TYR A 118 12.31 -8.54 3.94
CA TYR A 118 12.00 -9.38 2.79
C TYR A 118 11.64 -8.57 1.55
N ILE A 119 10.86 -7.49 1.71
CA ILE A 119 10.42 -6.64 0.60
C ILE A 119 11.45 -5.55 0.22
N ASP A 120 12.42 -5.24 1.08
CA ASP A 120 13.41 -4.19 0.84
C ASP A 120 14.22 -4.34 -0.47
N PRO A 121 14.59 -5.54 -0.97
CA PRO A 121 15.22 -5.69 -2.27
C PRO A 121 14.37 -5.12 -3.41
N LEU A 122 13.06 -5.44 -3.45
CA LEU A 122 12.13 -4.91 -4.45
C LEU A 122 12.10 -3.38 -4.39
N LEU A 123 11.87 -2.84 -3.20
CA LEU A 123 11.74 -1.40 -2.99
C LEU A 123 13.05 -0.66 -3.33
N THR A 124 14.19 -1.30 -3.09
CA THR A 124 15.51 -0.74 -3.45
C THR A 124 15.71 -0.69 -4.96
N VAL A 125 15.31 -1.73 -5.70
CA VAL A 125 15.37 -1.73 -7.17
C VAL A 125 14.43 -0.65 -7.73
N LEU A 126 13.18 -0.60 -7.27
CA LEU A 126 12.23 0.45 -7.66
C LEU A 126 12.78 1.86 -7.39
N LYS A 127 13.49 2.06 -6.29
CA LYS A 127 14.10 3.36 -5.94
C LYS A 127 15.33 3.70 -6.79
N ASN A 128 16.14 2.72 -7.17
CA ASN A 128 17.37 2.96 -7.92
C ASN A 128 17.13 3.06 -9.44
N GLU A 129 16.16 2.30 -9.94
CA GLU A 129 15.81 2.21 -11.37
C GLU A 129 14.55 3.03 -11.68
N MET A 130 14.36 4.18 -11.04
CA MET A 130 13.15 4.99 -11.27
C MET A 130 13.03 5.43 -12.74
N MET A 131 11.95 5.00 -13.40
CA MET A 131 11.54 5.50 -14.70
C MET A 131 10.25 6.31 -14.56
N ASP A 132 10.27 7.55 -15.06
CA ASP A 132 9.18 8.52 -14.97
C ASP A 132 8.54 8.65 -13.57
N PRO A 133 9.33 8.84 -12.49
CA PRO A 133 8.78 9.08 -11.17
C PRO A 133 7.95 10.36 -11.17
N TYR A 134 6.95 10.44 -10.29
CA TYR A 134 6.26 11.69 -10.07
C TYR A 134 7.18 12.67 -9.34
N VAL A 135 7.31 13.89 -9.86
CA VAL A 135 8.20 14.91 -9.31
C VAL A 135 7.38 16.00 -8.63
N LEU A 136 7.42 16.01 -7.30
CA LEU A 136 6.83 17.08 -6.51
C LEU A 136 7.84 18.23 -6.42
N SER A 137 7.61 19.29 -7.18
CA SER A 137 8.46 20.48 -7.20
C SER A 137 8.01 21.46 -6.12
N THR A 138 8.92 21.95 -5.29
CA THR A 138 8.61 23.03 -4.35
C THR A 138 8.83 24.37 -5.07
N PRO A 139 7.82 25.26 -5.17
CA PRO A 139 8.04 26.58 -5.72
C PRO A 139 9.03 27.32 -4.80
N SER A 140 10.19 27.67 -5.34
CA SER A 140 11.17 28.51 -4.65
C SER A 140 10.52 29.89 -4.42
N LEU A 141 10.06 30.17 -3.19
CA LEU A 141 9.56 31.51 -2.83
C LEU A 141 10.70 32.54 -2.66
N ILE A 142 11.95 32.08 -2.80
CA ILE A 142 13.17 32.87 -2.68
C ILE A 142 14.07 32.41 -3.83
N ASP A 143 14.66 33.36 -4.59
CA ASP A 143 15.80 33.12 -5.47
C ASP A 143 16.99 32.69 -4.62
N SER A 144 16.96 31.45 -4.16
CA SER A 144 18.05 30.79 -3.46
C SER A 144 18.95 30.17 -4.53
N PRO A 145 20.28 30.36 -4.47
CA PRO A 145 21.22 29.69 -5.37
C PRO A 145 21.28 28.17 -5.14
N ASN A 146 20.57 27.65 -4.12
CA ASN A 146 20.44 26.22 -3.91
C ASN A 146 19.27 25.67 -4.76
N PRO A 147 19.48 24.59 -5.54
CA PRO A 147 18.46 24.02 -6.40
C PRO A 147 17.20 23.66 -5.61
N SER A 148 16.03 23.82 -6.24
CA SER A 148 14.76 23.32 -5.71
C SER A 148 14.93 21.84 -5.35
N PHE A 149 14.50 21.47 -4.13
CA PHE A 149 14.49 20.06 -3.74
C PHE A 149 13.28 19.38 -4.37
N ASP A 150 13.47 18.91 -5.60
CA ASP A 150 12.49 18.12 -6.33
C ASP A 150 12.39 16.74 -5.68
N LEU A 151 11.24 16.43 -5.09
CA LEU A 151 11.00 15.15 -4.46
C LEU A 151 10.45 14.17 -5.50
N LYS A 152 11.27 13.17 -5.87
CA LYS A 152 10.89 12.10 -6.79
C LYS A 152 10.23 10.95 -6.04
N ILE A 153 9.00 10.62 -6.40
CA ILE A 153 8.21 9.55 -5.78
C ILE A 153 7.70 8.61 -6.86
N ASN A 154 7.99 7.31 -6.74
CA ASN A 154 7.44 6.28 -7.62
C ASN A 154 6.69 5.16 -6.90
N ASN A 155 6.76 5.10 -5.58
CA ASN A 155 6.00 4.16 -4.79
C ASN A 155 5.72 4.70 -3.37
N LEU A 156 4.64 4.23 -2.78
CA LEU A 156 4.28 4.40 -1.37
C LEU A 156 3.89 3.03 -0.82
N VAL A 157 4.68 2.50 0.11
CA VAL A 157 4.48 1.14 0.64
C VAL A 157 4.28 1.16 2.15
N PHE A 158 3.27 0.42 2.60
CA PHE A 158 2.94 0.22 4.00
C PHE A 158 2.65 -1.26 4.23
N MET A 159 3.62 -2.00 4.76
CA MET A 159 3.55 -3.46 4.83
C MET A 159 3.30 -4.11 3.45
N ASP A 160 2.17 -4.78 3.26
CA ASP A 160 1.74 -5.49 2.06
C ASP A 160 0.92 -4.60 1.10
N ASP A 161 0.41 -3.46 1.59
CA ASP A 161 -0.19 -2.43 0.76
C ASP A 161 0.92 -1.68 0.01
N SER A 162 0.97 -1.85 -1.31
CA SER A 162 1.88 -1.13 -2.19
C SER A 162 1.10 -0.21 -3.11
N THR A 163 1.58 1.00 -3.34
CA THR A 163 1.00 1.92 -4.34
C THR A 163 2.10 2.44 -5.23
N LEU A 164 2.08 2.05 -6.51
CA LEU A 164 3.00 2.56 -7.52
C LEU A 164 2.48 3.88 -8.06
N ILE A 165 3.40 4.80 -8.36
CA ILE A 165 3.12 6.15 -8.82
C ILE A 165 4.05 6.46 -9.99
N SER A 166 3.48 6.93 -11.10
CA SER A 166 4.25 7.29 -12.30
C SER A 166 3.66 8.52 -12.97
N SER A 167 4.51 9.28 -13.65
CA SER A 167 4.07 10.33 -14.56
C SER A 167 3.72 9.81 -15.96
N SER A 168 3.98 8.53 -16.26
CA SER A 168 3.65 7.95 -17.57
C SER A 168 3.15 6.51 -17.47
N LYS A 169 2.43 6.06 -18.51
CA LYS A 169 2.05 4.66 -18.67
C LYS A 169 3.29 3.75 -18.78
N VAL A 170 4.31 4.19 -19.52
CA VAL A 170 5.53 3.41 -19.75
C VAL A 170 6.31 3.22 -18.44
N GLY A 171 6.40 4.26 -17.60
CA GLY A 171 6.93 4.19 -16.24
C GLY A 171 6.20 3.15 -15.38
N MET A 172 4.87 3.10 -15.50
CA MET A 172 4.06 2.10 -14.81
C MET A 172 4.31 0.67 -15.34
N GLU A 173 4.43 0.48 -16.66
CA GLU A 173 4.77 -0.80 -17.30
C GLU A 173 6.13 -1.33 -16.81
N PHE A 174 7.12 -0.45 -16.68
CA PHE A 174 8.45 -0.81 -16.17
C PHE A 174 8.42 -1.22 -14.70
N MET A 175 7.78 -0.44 -13.83
CA MET A 175 7.66 -0.82 -12.41
C MET A 175 6.87 -2.10 -12.23
N LEU A 176 5.81 -2.32 -13.03
CA LEU A 176 5.07 -3.58 -13.03
C LEU A 176 5.95 -4.76 -13.42
N SER A 177 6.82 -4.58 -14.42
CA SER A 177 7.78 -5.62 -14.83
C SER A 177 8.72 -6.00 -13.69
N ILE A 178 9.26 -5.00 -12.97
CA ILE A 178 10.09 -5.24 -11.77
C ILE A 178 9.29 -5.98 -10.69
N THR A 179 8.04 -5.57 -10.42
CA THR A 179 7.22 -6.23 -9.38
C THR A 179 6.89 -7.67 -9.74
N GLU A 180 6.56 -7.97 -11.00
CA GLU A 180 6.24 -9.34 -11.43
C GLU A 180 7.47 -10.25 -11.42
N GLU A 181 8.64 -9.75 -11.81
CA GLU A 181 9.90 -10.50 -11.64
C GLU A 181 10.16 -10.84 -10.18
N PHE A 182 9.98 -9.85 -9.29
CA PHE A 182 10.12 -10.09 -7.85
C PHE A 182 9.11 -11.14 -7.37
N TYR A 183 7.85 -11.07 -7.81
CA TYR A 183 6.85 -12.04 -7.38
C TYR A 183 7.20 -13.47 -7.82
N GLN A 184 7.64 -13.64 -9.06
CA GLN A 184 8.03 -14.93 -9.61
C GLN A 184 9.26 -15.52 -8.90
N ILE A 185 10.30 -14.71 -8.61
CA ILE A 185 11.50 -15.16 -7.88
C ILE A 185 11.17 -15.61 -6.46
N ASN A 186 10.20 -14.93 -5.83
CA ASN A 186 9.86 -15.13 -4.43
C ASN A 186 8.73 -16.13 -4.19
N ASN A 187 8.25 -16.84 -5.22
CA ASN A 187 7.06 -17.69 -5.13
C ASN A 187 5.83 -16.98 -4.53
N THR A 188 5.74 -15.66 -4.74
CA THR A 188 4.62 -14.82 -4.32
C THR A 188 3.77 -14.45 -5.52
N SER A 189 2.62 -13.82 -5.29
CA SER A 189 1.77 -13.36 -6.38
C SER A 189 1.00 -12.11 -6.00
N ALA A 190 0.71 -11.30 -7.01
CA ALA A 190 -0.22 -10.20 -6.90
C ALA A 190 -1.68 -10.69 -6.85
N ASN A 191 -2.52 -9.97 -6.09
CA ASN A 191 -3.96 -10.12 -6.19
C ASN A 191 -4.52 -9.10 -7.20
N TYR A 192 -4.46 -9.44 -8.50
CA TYR A 192 -4.93 -8.57 -9.57
C TYR A 192 -6.39 -8.13 -9.43
N SER A 193 -7.24 -8.93 -8.78
CA SER A 193 -8.65 -8.58 -8.56
C SER A 193 -8.84 -7.40 -7.59
N LYS A 194 -7.83 -7.11 -6.77
CA LYS A 194 -7.80 -5.98 -5.85
C LYS A 194 -7.04 -4.77 -6.40
N TYR A 195 -6.46 -4.87 -7.60
CA TYR A 195 -5.74 -3.75 -8.19
C TYR A 195 -6.72 -2.60 -8.45
N VAL A 196 -6.31 -1.39 -8.06
CA VAL A 196 -7.08 -0.17 -8.31
C VAL A 196 -6.19 0.79 -9.09
N LEU A 197 -6.56 1.04 -10.35
CA LEU A 197 -5.88 2.00 -11.21
C LEU A 197 -6.61 3.34 -11.21
N ILE A 198 -5.84 4.41 -11.00
CA ILE A 198 -6.30 5.79 -10.96
C ILE A 198 -5.40 6.62 -11.88
N THR A 199 -5.97 7.37 -12.83
CA THR A 199 -5.18 8.24 -13.71
C THR A 199 -5.98 9.45 -14.19
N ASN A 200 -5.29 10.58 -14.40
CA ASN A 200 -5.82 11.79 -15.02
C ASN A 200 -5.40 11.95 -16.49
N SER A 201 -4.65 10.99 -17.01
CA SER A 201 -4.04 11.06 -18.35
C SER A 201 -4.93 10.46 -19.45
N LEU A 202 -6.14 9.99 -19.09
CA LEU A 202 -7.11 9.45 -20.04
C LEU A 202 -8.13 10.52 -20.46
N PRO A 203 -8.60 10.47 -21.72
CA PRO A 203 -9.67 11.34 -22.18
C PRO A 203 -10.93 11.15 -21.32
N LEU A 204 -11.59 12.27 -20.98
CA LEU A 204 -12.91 12.26 -20.34
C LEU A 204 -13.94 11.74 -21.34
N THR A 205 -14.16 10.43 -21.40
CA THR A 205 -15.29 9.88 -22.13
C THR A 205 -16.56 10.14 -21.34
N SER A 206 -17.58 10.69 -21.99
CA SER A 206 -18.91 11.01 -21.45
C SER A 206 -19.68 9.80 -20.93
N ASN A 207 -19.19 8.58 -21.19
CA ASN A 207 -19.77 7.33 -20.71
C ASN A 207 -19.12 6.91 -19.39
N SER A 208 -19.96 6.51 -18.43
CA SER A 208 -19.62 6.17 -17.05
C SER A 208 -18.67 4.97 -16.85
N THR A 209 -18.33 4.26 -17.92
CA THR A 209 -17.44 3.09 -17.91
C THR A 209 -16.19 3.36 -18.74
N LEU A 210 -15.04 3.47 -18.05
CA LEU A 210 -13.74 3.58 -18.70
C LEU A 210 -13.35 2.24 -19.34
N SER A 211 -12.68 2.29 -20.50
CA SER A 211 -12.17 1.08 -21.14
C SER A 211 -10.98 0.51 -20.36
N PRO A 212 -10.81 -0.83 -20.34
CA PRO A 212 -9.63 -1.44 -19.74
C PRO A 212 -8.34 -0.95 -20.39
N ILE A 213 -7.29 -0.78 -19.58
CA ILE A 213 -5.95 -0.43 -20.05
C ILE A 213 -5.06 -1.65 -19.91
N THR A 214 -4.39 -2.02 -21.00
CA THR A 214 -3.39 -3.08 -21.01
C THR A 214 -2.00 -2.47 -20.83
N PHE A 215 -1.32 -2.86 -19.77
CA PHE A 215 0.10 -2.61 -19.52
C PHE A 215 0.89 -3.76 -20.12
N ASN A 216 1.83 -3.48 -21.03
CA ASN A 216 2.70 -4.50 -21.61
C ASN A 216 3.98 -4.58 -20.78
N LEU A 217 4.29 -5.77 -20.26
CA LEU A 217 5.41 -5.96 -19.37
C LEU A 217 6.64 -6.44 -20.16
N GLY A 218 7.82 -6.09 -19.66
CA GLY A 218 9.08 -6.65 -20.13
C GLY A 218 9.12 -8.14 -19.79
N LEU A 219 9.17 -8.98 -20.82
CA LEU A 219 9.35 -10.41 -20.66
C LEU A 219 10.82 -10.72 -20.35
N SER A 220 11.04 -11.60 -19.38
CA SER A 220 12.35 -12.12 -19.03
C SER A 220 12.23 -13.59 -18.63
N SER A 221 13.35 -14.28 -18.41
CA SER A 221 13.31 -15.65 -17.86
C SER A 221 12.63 -15.71 -16.48
N LEU A 222 12.50 -14.56 -15.82
CA LEU A 222 11.93 -14.39 -14.49
C LEU A 222 10.57 -13.69 -14.51
N ASN A 223 10.02 -13.36 -15.68
CA ASN A 223 8.66 -12.83 -15.84
C ASN A 223 7.99 -13.40 -17.08
N ASN A 224 7.05 -14.32 -16.86
CA ASN A 224 6.25 -14.94 -17.93
C ASN A 224 4.91 -14.24 -18.17
N ILE A 225 4.64 -13.11 -17.51
CA ILE A 225 3.38 -12.37 -17.65
C ILE A 225 3.58 -11.29 -18.72
N PRO A 226 2.99 -11.43 -19.92
CA PRO A 226 3.23 -10.51 -21.02
C PRO A 226 2.51 -9.18 -20.84
N SER A 227 1.35 -9.20 -20.18
CA SER A 227 0.55 -8.01 -19.97
C SER A 227 -0.41 -8.15 -18.80
N ILE A 228 -0.74 -7.00 -18.20
CA ILE A 228 -1.74 -6.88 -17.15
C ILE A 228 -2.80 -5.90 -17.66
N THR A 229 -4.07 -6.30 -17.63
CA THR A 229 -5.18 -5.44 -18.05
C THR A 229 -6.01 -5.03 -16.84
N ILE A 230 -6.16 -3.71 -16.64
CA ILE A 230 -6.85 -3.14 -15.49
C ILE A 230 -7.84 -2.08 -15.97
N THR A 231 -9.07 -2.14 -15.47
CA THR A 231 -10.05 -1.08 -15.70
C THR A 231 -9.83 0.05 -14.69
N PRO A 232 -9.48 1.27 -15.13
CA PRO A 232 -9.31 2.41 -14.23
C PRO A 232 -10.65 2.80 -13.60
N ILE A 233 -10.59 3.34 -12.38
CA ILE A 233 -11.76 3.95 -11.75
C ILE A 233 -12.03 5.32 -12.35
N SER A 234 -13.31 5.72 -12.39
CA SER A 234 -13.69 7.04 -12.88
C SER A 234 -13.08 8.16 -12.03
N MET A 235 -12.69 9.27 -12.67
CA MET A 235 -12.18 10.46 -11.95
C MET A 235 -13.17 11.05 -10.94
N THR A 236 -14.46 10.71 -11.04
CA THR A 236 -15.50 11.13 -10.09
C THR A 236 -15.72 10.15 -8.95
N THR A 237 -15.00 9.04 -8.92
CA THR A 237 -15.08 8.04 -7.84
C THR A 237 -13.97 8.25 -6.81
N SER A 238 -14.24 7.80 -5.59
CA SER A 238 -13.25 7.79 -4.51
C SER A 238 -12.61 6.42 -4.38
N PHE A 239 -11.34 6.38 -4.01
CA PHE A 239 -10.62 5.15 -3.65
C PHE A 239 -10.10 5.24 -2.22
N ARG A 240 -9.75 4.09 -1.65
CA ARG A 240 -9.26 4.00 -0.27
C ARG A 240 -7.76 3.74 -0.27
N PHE A 241 -7.01 4.50 0.52
CA PHE A 241 -5.58 4.31 0.74
C PHE A 241 -5.29 4.43 2.24
N LEU A 242 -4.74 3.38 2.85
CA LEU A 242 -4.45 3.29 4.29
C LEU A 242 -5.62 3.72 5.19
N GLY A 243 -6.84 3.35 4.79
CA GLY A 243 -8.05 3.67 5.52
C GLY A 243 -8.72 5.00 5.14
N VAL A 244 -8.02 5.91 4.44
CA VAL A 244 -8.50 7.25 4.06
C VAL A 244 -9.08 7.26 2.64
N TRP A 245 -10.15 8.05 2.45
CA TRP A 245 -10.78 8.24 1.14
C TRP A 245 -10.12 9.36 0.34
N PHE A 246 -9.69 9.05 -0.88
CA PHE A 246 -9.11 9.98 -1.84
C PHE A 246 -9.96 10.10 -3.10
N ASN A 247 -9.86 11.22 -3.79
CA ASN A 247 -10.40 11.43 -5.13
C ASN A 247 -9.37 12.18 -5.97
N ILE A 248 -9.20 11.79 -7.23
CA ILE A 248 -8.17 12.36 -8.11
C ILE A 248 -8.38 13.84 -8.44
N LYS A 249 -9.60 14.36 -8.36
CA LYS A 249 -9.90 15.80 -8.52
C LYS A 249 -9.79 16.59 -7.20
N SER A 250 -9.24 15.97 -6.16
CA SER A 250 -9.11 16.54 -4.81
C SER A 250 -10.44 17.13 -4.25
N SER A 251 -11.60 16.66 -4.72
CA SER A 251 -12.88 17.26 -4.33
C SER A 251 -13.35 16.73 -2.98
N ARG A 252 -13.50 17.68 -2.04
CA ARG A 252 -13.94 17.42 -0.66
C ARG A 252 -15.38 16.92 -0.58
N ASP A 253 -16.21 17.21 -1.58
CA ASP A 253 -17.63 16.83 -1.56
C ASP A 253 -17.82 15.32 -1.71
N PHE A 254 -16.96 14.65 -2.48
CA PHE A 254 -16.98 13.19 -2.58
C PHE A 254 -16.61 12.53 -1.26
N VAL A 255 -15.58 13.05 -0.58
CA VAL A 255 -15.17 12.58 0.74
C VAL A 255 -16.32 12.76 1.75
N LYS A 256 -16.95 13.95 1.80
CA LYS A 256 -18.12 14.20 2.64
C LYS A 256 -19.29 13.27 2.34
N LYS A 257 -19.59 13.02 1.05
CA LYS A 257 -20.66 12.11 0.62
C LYS A 257 -20.38 10.68 1.06
N GLN A 258 -19.13 10.24 1.01
CA GLN A 258 -18.72 8.91 1.43
C GLN A 258 -18.75 8.78 2.97
N LEU A 259 -18.30 9.79 3.72
CA LEU A 259 -18.46 9.83 5.18
C LEU A 259 -19.93 9.75 5.59
N LYS A 260 -20.82 10.48 4.90
CA LYS A 260 -22.27 10.39 5.14
C LYS A 260 -22.80 8.97 4.90
N ARG A 261 -22.35 8.30 3.84
CA ARG A 261 -22.73 6.90 3.55
C ARG A 261 -22.27 5.94 4.63
N GLU A 262 -21.03 6.06 5.11
CA GLU A 262 -20.50 5.26 6.23
C GLU A 262 -21.34 5.45 7.50
N CYS A 263 -21.63 6.70 7.87
CA CYS A 263 -22.52 6.98 9.01
C CYS A 263 -23.91 6.38 8.83
N CYS A 264 -24.50 6.51 7.64
CA CYS A 264 -25.81 5.92 7.33
C CYS A 264 -25.78 4.39 7.37
N SER A 265 -24.71 3.76 6.86
CA SER A 265 -24.53 2.31 6.88
C SER A 265 -24.38 1.81 8.31
N PHE A 266 -23.52 2.45 9.11
CA PHE A 266 -23.38 2.15 10.53
C PHE A 266 -24.71 2.25 11.27
N ALA A 267 -25.45 3.34 11.05
CA ALA A 267 -26.79 3.51 11.63
C ALA A 267 -27.74 2.38 11.20
N ALA A 268 -27.75 2.00 9.93
CA ALA A 268 -28.58 0.91 9.43
C ALA A 268 -28.22 -0.44 10.04
N THR A 269 -26.93 -0.71 10.29
CA THR A 269 -26.45 -1.94 10.93
C THR A 269 -26.85 -2.04 12.40
N ILE A 270 -26.77 -0.93 13.15
CA ILE A 270 -27.08 -0.94 14.59
C ILE A 270 -28.59 -0.82 14.88
N ARG A 271 -29.36 -0.21 13.97
CA ARG A 271 -30.80 0.05 14.15
C ARG A 271 -31.64 -1.19 14.49
N PRO A 272 -31.44 -2.37 13.86
CA PRO A 272 -32.22 -3.57 14.21
C PRO A 272 -31.75 -4.23 15.52
N ALA A 273 -30.59 -3.86 16.06
CA ALA A 273 -30.06 -4.47 17.27
C ALA A 273 -30.73 -3.88 18.52
N LYS A 274 -31.19 -4.74 19.43
CA LYS A 274 -31.72 -4.33 20.74
C LYS A 274 -30.56 -3.91 21.66
N LEU A 275 -30.12 -2.67 21.53
CA LEU A 275 -29.00 -2.10 22.27
C LEU A 275 -29.49 -1.04 23.27
N SER A 276 -28.90 -1.03 24.46
CA SER A 276 -29.09 0.06 25.42
C SER A 276 -28.41 1.35 24.94
N PRO A 277 -28.85 2.53 25.41
CA PRO A 277 -28.20 3.79 25.07
C PRO A 277 -26.69 3.81 25.36
N LYS A 278 -26.25 3.18 26.47
CA LYS A 278 -24.83 3.05 26.82
C LYS A 278 -24.05 2.21 25.79
N GLN A 279 -24.64 1.12 25.30
CA GLN A 279 -24.02 0.28 24.26
C GLN A 279 -23.94 1.02 22.92
N VAL A 280 -24.95 1.81 22.57
CA VAL A 280 -24.93 2.64 21.35
C VAL A 280 -23.83 3.71 21.43
N VAL A 281 -23.72 4.41 22.57
CA VAL A 281 -22.65 5.40 22.79
C VAL A 281 -21.27 4.73 22.73
N TYR A 282 -21.12 3.55 23.32
CA TYR A 282 -19.89 2.78 23.22
C TYR A 282 -19.55 2.43 21.76
N LEU A 283 -20.50 1.87 21.00
CA LEU A 283 -20.26 1.51 19.60
C LEU A 283 -19.95 2.74 18.74
N HIS A 284 -20.62 3.85 18.99
CA HIS A 284 -20.32 5.13 18.34
C HIS A 284 -18.86 5.56 18.61
N ASN A 285 -18.44 5.61 19.87
CA ASN A 285 -17.12 6.12 20.24
C ASN A 285 -15.99 5.13 19.90
N ALA A 286 -16.22 3.84 20.09
CA ALA A 286 -15.24 2.80 19.85
C ALA A 286 -15.06 2.46 18.37
N PHE A 287 -16.13 2.52 17.57
CA PHE A 287 -16.10 2.11 16.16
C PHE A 287 -16.31 3.27 15.19
N LEU A 288 -17.46 3.95 15.24
CA LEU A 288 -17.77 4.98 14.24
C LEU A 288 -16.79 6.15 14.31
N TYR A 289 -16.59 6.72 15.51
CA TYR A 289 -15.67 7.84 15.71
C TYR A 289 -14.24 7.47 15.33
N ARG A 290 -13.77 6.28 15.73
CA ARG A 290 -12.43 5.81 15.33
C ARG A 290 -12.31 5.67 13.82
N ASN A 291 -13.27 5.01 13.16
CA ASN A 291 -13.27 4.81 11.71
C ASN A 291 -13.27 6.13 10.93
N LEU A 292 -14.10 7.10 11.36
CA LEU A 292 -14.16 8.42 10.75
C LEU A 292 -12.85 9.19 10.97
N ASN A 293 -12.28 9.15 12.18
CA ASN A 293 -11.05 9.86 12.50
C ASN A 293 -9.82 9.22 11.82
N THR A 294 -9.80 7.90 11.63
CA THR A 294 -8.79 7.22 10.81
C THR A 294 -8.98 7.47 9.32
N GLY A 295 -10.23 7.58 8.85
CA GLY A 295 -10.56 7.75 7.43
C GLY A 295 -10.53 9.19 6.92
N CYS A 296 -10.42 10.17 7.81
CA CYS A 296 -10.53 11.60 7.49
C CYS A 296 -9.30 12.41 7.92
N LYS A 297 -8.10 11.81 7.88
CA LYS A 297 -6.83 12.49 8.23
C LYS A 297 -6.34 13.56 7.23
N SER A 298 -7.10 13.88 6.17
CA SER A 298 -6.90 15.15 5.47
C SER A 298 -7.28 16.31 6.42
N ARG A 299 -6.68 17.50 6.25
CA ARG A 299 -6.73 18.68 7.15
C ARG A 299 -8.11 19.17 7.68
N THR A 300 -9.20 18.49 7.36
CA THR A 300 -10.59 18.90 7.62
C THR A 300 -11.08 18.65 9.06
N CYS A 301 -10.49 17.73 9.83
CA CYS A 301 -11.02 17.40 11.17
C CYS A 301 -10.57 18.32 12.32
N LEU A 302 -9.54 19.16 12.13
CA LEU A 302 -9.11 20.09 13.19
C LEU A 302 -10.08 21.26 13.42
N ASN A 303 -11.06 21.46 12.53
CA ASN A 303 -12.03 22.57 12.63
C ASN A 303 -13.46 22.13 12.98
N LEU A 304 -13.71 20.84 13.25
CA LEU A 304 -15.04 20.35 13.66
C LEU A 304 -15.22 20.30 15.19
N THR A 305 -14.25 20.78 15.96
CA THR A 305 -14.32 20.90 17.43
C THR A 305 -14.48 22.34 17.92
N ALA A 306 -14.92 23.27 17.06
CA ALA A 306 -15.22 24.63 17.45
C ALA A 306 -16.64 25.04 17.00
N THR A 307 -17.64 24.29 17.46
CA THR A 307 -19.02 24.74 17.73
C THR A 307 -19.74 23.68 18.54
#